data_AF-A0A519VU01-F1
#
_entry.id   AF-A0A519VU01-F1
#
_cell.length_a   1.000
_cell.length_b   1.000
_cell.length_c   1.000
_cell.angle_alpha   90.00
_cell.angle_beta   90.00
_cell.angle_gamma   90.00
#
_symmetry.space_group_name_H-M   'P 1'
#
loop_
_entity.id
_entity.type
_entity.pdbx_description
1 polymer ?
#
loop_
_entity_poly.entity_id
_entity_poly.type
_entity_poly.pdbx_seq_one_letter_code
_entity_poly.pdbx_strand_id
1 'polypeptide(L)'
;NINTMVIKKTNGSGGYGMLMGHAASEQETDDYKLEILKDPRNFIAQPTISLSSAPCFINGKLAPRRIDLRPFALNGPDGISIVPGGLTRVALKEGSLVVNSSQGGGSKDTWVLTS
;
A
#
# COMPACT_ATOMS: atom_id res chain seq x y z
N ASN A 1 -14.11 15.95 3.74
CA ASN A 1 -13.61 14.96 2.77
C ASN A 1 -12.45 14.11 3.27
N ILE A 2 -11.63 14.58 4.23
CA ILE A 2 -10.46 13.82 4.71
C ILE A 2 -10.81 12.37 5.14
N ASN A 3 -11.98 12.15 5.74
CA ASN A 3 -12.44 10.85 6.23
C ASN A 3 -12.61 9.77 5.14
N THR A 4 -12.73 10.14 3.86
CA THR A 4 -12.85 9.18 2.75
C THR A 4 -11.55 9.01 1.95
N MET A 5 -10.50 9.74 2.35
CA MET A 5 -9.25 9.83 1.64
C MET A 5 -8.10 9.18 2.42
N VAL A 6 -7.10 8.73 1.69
CA VAL A 6 -5.78 8.39 2.19
C VAL A 6 -4.86 9.56 1.88
N ILE A 7 -4.27 10.17 2.92
CA ILE A 7 -3.35 11.30 2.76
C ILE A 7 -1.93 10.82 3.06
N LYS A 8 -0.98 11.10 2.18
CA LYS A 8 0.42 10.73 2.35
C LYS A 8 1.37 11.84 1.91
N LYS A 9 2.58 11.85 2.47
CA LYS A 9 3.64 12.77 2.05
C LYS A 9 4.19 12.39 0.67
N THR A 10 4.53 13.37 -0.16
CA THR A 10 5.05 13.17 -1.53
C THR A 10 6.49 12.66 -1.54
N ASN A 11 7.29 13.07 -0.55
CA ASN A 11 8.69 12.69 -0.38
C ASN A 11 8.91 11.47 0.53
N GLY A 12 7.83 10.83 0.99
CA GLY A 12 7.92 9.67 1.88
C GLY A 12 8.24 8.39 1.13
N SER A 13 9.25 7.65 1.60
CA SER A 13 9.47 6.25 1.21
C SER A 13 8.90 5.32 2.29
N GLY A 14 8.24 4.23 1.87
CA GLY A 14 7.82 3.17 2.79
C GLY A 14 6.52 3.39 3.59
N GLY A 15 5.62 4.28 3.16
CA GLY A 15 4.30 4.41 3.80
C GLY A 15 4.30 5.07 5.18
N TYR A 16 5.44 5.59 5.65
CA TYR A 16 5.50 6.45 6.83
C TYR A 16 4.79 7.78 6.56
N GLY A 17 4.02 8.26 7.55
CA GLY A 17 3.25 9.49 7.39
C GLY A 17 2.10 9.34 6.41
N MET A 18 1.27 8.32 6.62
CA MET A 18 0.01 8.12 5.91
C MET A 18 -1.17 8.17 6.89
N LEU A 19 -2.14 9.03 6.63
CA LEU A 19 -3.42 9.08 7.34
C LEU A 19 -4.47 8.30 6.54
N MET A 20 -5.05 7.27 7.16
CA MET A 20 -6.18 6.52 6.61
C MET A 20 -7.47 7.17 7.13
N GLY A 21 -8.10 8.03 6.35
CA GLY A 21 -9.21 8.87 6.82
C GLY A 21 -10.37 8.10 7.49
N HIS A 22 -10.66 6.87 7.04
CA HIS A 22 -11.76 6.07 7.60
C HIS A 22 -11.41 5.37 8.93
N ALA A 23 -10.13 5.30 9.28
CA ALA A 23 -9.63 4.60 10.47
C ALA A 23 -8.94 5.55 11.47
N ALA A 24 -8.75 6.81 11.11
CA ALA A 24 -8.16 7.83 11.97
C ALA A 24 -9.17 8.35 12.98
N SER A 25 -8.69 8.63 14.19
CA SER A 25 -9.43 9.40 15.19
C SER A 25 -9.60 10.87 14.76
N GLU A 26 -10.53 11.58 15.41
CA GLU A 26 -10.71 13.02 15.19
C GLU A 26 -9.43 13.80 15.51
N GLN A 27 -8.78 13.46 16.62
CA GLN A 27 -7.53 14.10 17.03
C GLN A 27 -6.41 13.90 16.00
N GLU A 28 -6.17 12.66 15.55
CA GLU A 28 -5.18 12.39 14.49
C GLU A 28 -5.49 13.15 13.21
N THR A 29 -6.78 13.27 12.86
CA THR A 29 -7.24 13.98 11.67
C THR A 29 -6.95 15.48 11.79
N ASP A 30 -7.19 16.10 12.95
CA ASP A 30 -6.95 17.51 13.18
C ASP A 30 -5.46 17.84 13.23
N ASP A 31 -4.66 17.01 13.88
CA ASP A 31 -3.19 17.11 13.87
C ASP A 31 -2.66 17.03 12.43
N TYR A 32 -3.20 16.11 11.62
CA TYR A 32 -2.81 15.99 10.21
C TYR A 32 -3.20 17.22 9.38
N LYS A 33 -4.37 17.83 9.63
CA LYS A 33 -4.76 19.07 8.94
C LYS A 33 -3.76 20.19 9.24
N LEU A 34 -3.35 20.35 10.51
CA LEU A 34 -2.36 21.35 10.90
C LEU A 34 -1.03 21.12 10.20
N GLU A 35 -0.57 19.87 10.09
CA GLU A 35 0.65 19.53 9.35
C GLU A 35 0.54 19.81 7.84
N ILE A 36 -0.61 19.51 7.22
CA ILE A 36 -0.85 19.81 5.80
C ILE A 36 -0.81 21.32 5.57
N LEU A 37 -1.42 22.11 6.44
CA LEU A 37 -1.48 23.58 6.29
C LEU A 37 -0.10 24.24 6.35
N LYS A 38 0.88 23.63 7.03
CA LYS A 38 2.26 24.14 7.08
C LYS A 38 2.96 24.10 5.72
N ASP A 39 2.77 23.02 4.95
CA ASP A 39 3.31 22.91 3.58
C ASP A 39 2.46 21.95 2.71
N PRO A 40 1.37 22.45 2.12
CA PRO A 40 0.42 21.61 1.38
C PRO A 40 1.01 20.88 0.19
N ARG A 41 2.09 21.42 -0.41
CA ARG A 41 2.75 20.84 -1.59
C ARG A 41 3.44 19.51 -1.29
N ASN A 42 3.71 19.24 -0.01
CA ASN A 42 4.30 17.99 0.42
C ASN A 42 3.29 16.86 0.61
N PHE A 43 2.01 17.07 0.33
CA PHE A 43 0.96 16.07 0.57
C PHE A 43 0.14 15.80 -0.68
N ILE A 44 -0.33 14.55 -0.79
CA ILE A 44 -1.34 14.15 -1.76
C ILE A 44 -2.46 13.39 -1.06
N ALA A 45 -3.67 13.53 -1.59
CA ALA A 45 -4.85 12.80 -1.16
C ALA A 45 -5.33 11.88 -2.28
N GLN A 46 -5.67 10.64 -1.94
CA GLN A 46 -6.22 9.66 -2.87
C GLN A 46 -7.47 9.02 -2.26
N PRO A 47 -8.51 8.70 -3.05
CA PRO A 47 -9.63 7.92 -2.53
C PRO A 47 -9.14 6.62 -1.89
N THR A 48 -9.80 6.19 -0.81
CA THR A 48 -9.46 4.91 -0.19
C THR A 48 -9.80 3.77 -1.14
N ILE A 49 -8.77 3.00 -1.54
CA ILE A 49 -8.95 1.80 -2.35
C ILE A 49 -8.91 0.59 -1.43
N SER A 50 -9.91 -0.29 -1.57
CA SER A 50 -9.86 -1.60 -0.92
C SER A 50 -8.90 -2.52 -1.67
N LEU A 51 -7.73 -2.79 -1.08
CA LEU A 51 -6.79 -3.76 -1.63
C LEU A 51 -7.42 -5.15 -1.68
N SER A 52 -7.15 -5.91 -2.75
CA SER A 52 -7.53 -7.33 -2.81
C SER A 52 -6.80 -8.12 -1.73
N SER A 53 -7.32 -9.30 -1.41
CA SER A 53 -6.72 -10.19 -0.42
C SER A 53 -6.39 -11.55 -1.00
N ALA A 54 -5.30 -12.15 -0.52
CA ALA A 54 -4.92 -13.51 -0.85
C ALA A 54 -4.80 -14.37 0.43
N PRO A 55 -5.03 -15.69 0.35
CA PRO A 55 -4.91 -16.59 1.49
C PRO A 55 -3.46 -16.65 1.99
N CYS A 56 -3.29 -16.49 3.30
CA CYS A 56 -2.02 -16.63 3.99
C CYS A 56 -2.15 -17.64 5.11
N PHE A 57 -1.20 -18.57 5.20
CA PHE A 57 -1.13 -19.52 6.30
C PHE A 57 -0.34 -18.90 7.45
N ILE A 58 -1.04 -18.51 8.52
CA ILE A 58 -0.48 -17.80 9.68
C ILE A 58 -1.03 -18.48 10.93
N ASN A 59 -0.15 -18.81 11.89
CA ASN A 59 -0.52 -19.43 13.17
C ASN A 59 -1.41 -20.67 13.01
N GLY A 60 -1.10 -21.53 12.02
CA GLY A 60 -1.83 -22.78 11.79
C GLY A 60 -3.20 -22.62 11.11
N LYS A 61 -3.56 -21.41 10.66
CA LYS A 61 -4.85 -21.15 9.99
C LYS A 61 -4.65 -20.41 8.67
N LEU A 62 -5.50 -20.72 7.68
CA LEU A 62 -5.63 -19.92 6.48
C LEU A 62 -6.49 -18.70 6.78
N ALA A 63 -5.93 -17.51 6.58
CA ALA A 63 -6.64 -16.25 6.76
C ALA A 63 -6.34 -15.30 5.58
N PRO A 64 -7.31 -14.47 5.16
CA PRO A 64 -7.08 -13.48 4.12
C PRO A 64 -6.14 -12.38 4.64
N ARG A 65 -5.19 -11.96 3.80
CA ARG A 65 -4.35 -10.78 4.02
C ARG A 65 -4.35 -9.90 2.79
N ARG A 66 -4.29 -8.59 3.00
CA ARG A 66 -4.23 -7.59 1.94
C ARG A 66 -2.90 -7.71 1.21
N ILE A 67 -2.94 -7.65 -0.12
CA ILE A 67 -1.76 -7.75 -0.96
C ILE A 67 -1.65 -6.57 -1.90
N ASP A 68 -0.43 -6.31 -2.34
CA ASP A 68 -0.18 -5.50 -3.52
C ASP A 68 0.83 -6.18 -4.45
N LEU A 69 0.77 -5.83 -5.73
CA LEU A 69 1.62 -6.38 -6.77
C LEU A 69 2.48 -5.28 -7.37
N ARG A 70 3.79 -5.54 -7.44
CA ARG A 70 4.76 -4.71 -8.15
C ARG A 70 5.29 -5.48 -9.36
N PRO A 71 4.73 -5.27 -10.57
CA PRO A 71 5.33 -5.77 -11.81
C PRO A 71 6.56 -4.92 -12.17
N PHE A 72 7.38 -5.44 -13.08
CA PHE A 72 8.55 -4.75 -13.60
C PHE A 72 8.43 -4.59 -15.10
N ALA A 73 8.45 -3.34 -15.56
CA ALA A 73 8.52 -2.99 -16.97
C ALA A 73 9.97 -2.66 -17.35
N LEU A 74 10.48 -3.30 -18.41
CA LEU A 74 11.83 -3.11 -18.93
C LEU A 74 11.74 -2.33 -20.25
N ASN A 75 12.48 -1.24 -20.34
CA ASN A 75 12.57 -0.43 -21.55
C ASN A 75 13.92 -0.67 -22.23
N GLY A 76 13.89 -1.17 -23.46
CA GLY A 76 15.08 -1.47 -24.26
C GLY A 76 14.97 -0.94 -25.69
N PRO A 77 15.96 -1.23 -26.56
CA PRO A 77 15.96 -0.79 -27.95
C PRO A 77 14.70 -1.19 -28.74
N ASP A 78 14.13 -2.34 -28.40
CA ASP A 78 12.94 -2.91 -29.06
C ASP A 78 11.61 -2.45 -28.41
N GLY A 79 11.67 -1.52 -27.45
CA GLY A 79 10.51 -0.96 -26.76
C GLY A 79 10.34 -1.44 -25.32
N ILE A 80 9.10 -1.33 -24.81
CA ILE A 80 8.74 -1.67 -23.42
C ILE A 80 8.19 -3.09 -23.36
N SER A 81 8.74 -3.91 -22.47
CA SER A 81 8.26 -5.25 -22.14
C SER A 81 7.94 -5.37 -20.66
N ILE A 82 7.03 -6.26 -20.29
CA ILE A 82 6.68 -6.54 -18.89
C ILE A 82 7.12 -7.97 -18.56
N VAL A 83 7.84 -8.13 -17.46
CA VAL A 83 8.24 -9.47 -16.97
C VAL A 83 6.99 -10.25 -16.57
N PRO A 84 6.82 -11.53 -16.98
CA PRO A 84 5.68 -12.36 -16.57
C PRO A 84 5.83 -12.80 -15.11
N GLY A 85 5.72 -11.83 -14.20
CA GLY A 85 5.92 -11.98 -12.77
C GLY A 85 5.96 -10.63 -12.06
N GLY A 86 6.37 -10.65 -10.80
CA GLY A 86 6.49 -9.45 -9.99
C GLY A 86 6.66 -9.76 -8.51
N LEU A 87 6.90 -8.71 -7.74
CA LEU A 87 6.94 -8.81 -6.29
C LEU A 87 5.53 -8.62 -5.73
N THR A 88 4.95 -9.69 -5.19
CA THR A 88 3.73 -9.57 -4.37
C THR A 88 4.12 -9.32 -2.93
N ARG A 89 3.64 -8.24 -2.33
CA ARG A 89 3.82 -7.94 -0.90
C ARG A 89 2.53 -8.18 -0.14
N VAL A 90 2.66 -8.53 1.13
CA VAL A 90 1.56 -8.97 1.99
C VAL A 90 1.57 -8.18 3.30
N ALA A 91 0.44 -7.61 3.68
CA ALA A 91 0.25 -7.03 5.01
C ALA A 91 -0.02 -8.17 6.00
N LEU A 92 0.97 -8.61 6.79
CA LEU A 92 0.82 -9.79 7.65
C LEU A 92 -0.09 -9.54 8.86
N LYS A 93 -0.15 -8.30 9.36
CA LYS A 93 -1.04 -7.90 10.45
C LYS A 93 -2.49 -7.92 9.98
N GLU A 94 -3.35 -8.55 10.77
CA GLU A 94 -4.79 -8.62 10.49
C GLU A 94 -5.41 -7.23 10.41
N GLY A 95 -6.27 -7.02 9.41
CA GLY A 95 -6.90 -5.72 9.14
C GLY A 95 -5.98 -4.63 8.59
N SER A 96 -4.66 -4.86 8.53
CA SER A 96 -3.71 -3.86 8.03
C SER A 96 -3.76 -3.73 6.51
N LEU A 97 -3.61 -2.50 6.03
CA LEU A 97 -3.35 -2.17 4.61
C LEU A 97 -1.86 -1.89 4.35
N VAL A 98 -1.04 -1.93 5.39
CA VAL A 98 0.40 -1.65 5.31
C VAL A 98 1.13 -2.92 4.90
N VAL A 99 1.55 -2.94 3.63
CA VAL A 99 2.31 -4.04 3.00
C VAL A 99 3.83 -3.83 3.00
N ASN A 100 4.32 -2.75 3.62
CA ASN A 100 5.74 -2.42 3.59
C ASN A 100 6.56 -3.35 4.50
N SER A 101 7.69 -3.84 4.00
CA SER A 101 8.55 -4.80 4.68
C SER A 101 9.15 -4.25 5.98
N SER A 102 9.49 -2.96 6.02
CA SER A 102 10.00 -2.31 7.25
C SER A 102 8.98 -2.23 8.39
N GLN A 103 7.71 -2.56 8.13
CA GLN A 103 6.62 -2.54 9.12
C GLN A 103 5.94 -3.91 9.26
N GLY A 104 6.69 -5.00 9.00
CA GLY A 104 6.19 -6.37 9.14
C GLY A 104 5.42 -6.88 7.92
N GLY A 105 5.67 -6.30 6.74
CA GLY A 105 5.19 -6.84 5.47
C GLY A 105 5.97 -8.09 5.04
N GLY A 106 5.25 -9.09 4.53
CA GLY A 106 5.83 -10.29 3.91
C GLY A 106 5.82 -10.20 2.39
N SER A 107 6.32 -11.24 1.73
CA SER A 107 6.22 -11.39 0.27
C SER A 107 5.65 -12.76 -0.12
N LYS A 108 5.13 -12.84 -1.34
CA LYS A 108 4.69 -14.07 -1.99
C LYS A 108 5.24 -14.12 -3.41
N ASP A 109 5.43 -15.33 -3.91
CA ASP A 109 5.68 -15.56 -5.33
C ASP A 109 4.43 -15.16 -6.13
N THR A 110 4.68 -14.56 -7.29
CA THR A 110 3.63 -14.17 -8.24
C THR A 110 3.71 -15.10 -9.44
N TRP A 111 2.69 -15.93 -9.64
CA TRP A 111 2.63 -16.84 -10.78
C TRP A 111 1.79 -16.24 -11.89
N VAL A 112 2.39 -16.09 -13.07
CA VAL A 112 1.70 -15.75 -14.32
C VAL A 112 1.60 -17.03 -15.13
N LEU A 113 0.39 -17.51 -15.35
CA LEU A 113 0.16 -18.76 -16.08
C LEU A 113 0.36 -18.52 -17.58
N THR A 114 1.05 -19.45 -18.25
CA THR A 114 1.13 -19.48 -19.71
C THR A 114 -0.19 -20.00 -20.26
N SER A 115 -0.79 -19.27 -21.19
CA SER A 115 -1.93 -19.71 -22.00
C SER A 115 -1.47 -20.52 -23.21
#